data_AF-A0A1B7HG88-F1
#
_entry.id   AF-A0A1B7HG88-F1
#
_cell.length_a   1.000
_cell.length_b   1.000
_cell.length_c   1.000
_cell.angle_alpha   90.00
_cell.angle_beta   90.00
_cell.angle_gamma   90.00
#
_symmetry.space_group_name_H-M   'P 1'
#
loop_
_entity.id
_entity.type
_entity.pdbx_description
1 polymer ?
#
loop_
_entity_poly.entity_id
_entity_poly.type
_entity_poly.pdbx_seq_one_letter_code
_entity_poly.pdbx_strand_id
1 'polypeptide(L)'
;MRLAENAWNAEVILHEIKAMGYTGGRSMLRYYIQPKRKMRPGKKTVRFETQPGYPLQHDWDEVEVGVAGERCRVNFAVNTLGYSRRLHVFAAPRQDAEHTYESLVRAFRYFDGSVKTVLVDNQKAAVLKNHNGNVVFNAGFLMLAEHYGFTPRACKPQRARTKGKVERMVKYLKENFFIRYRRFDSFAHVNQLLEQWLDDVADKRELRQFRETPEARFTQEREHLQPLPHTDFDTSYFDIRHVA
;
A
#
# COMPACT_ATOMS: atom_id res chain seq x y z
N MET A 1 -6.61 -25.31 12.35
CA MET A 1 -5.96 -24.23 13.15
C MET A 1 -4.73 -23.74 12.40
N ARG A 2 -4.60 -22.44 12.14
CA ARG A 2 -3.58 -21.83 11.24
C ARG A 2 -2.11 -22.18 11.51
N LEU A 3 -1.79 -22.61 12.72
CA LEU A 3 -0.47 -23.13 13.06
C LEU A 3 -0.11 -24.39 12.25
N ALA A 4 -1.10 -25.20 11.85
CA ALA A 4 -0.92 -26.37 10.98
C ALA A 4 -0.62 -25.98 9.51
N GLU A 5 -0.93 -24.75 9.10
CA GLU A 5 -0.66 -24.20 7.78
C GLU A 5 0.64 -23.37 7.74
N ASN A 6 1.52 -23.51 8.76
CA ASN A 6 2.75 -22.73 8.92
C ASN A 6 2.55 -21.20 8.97
N ALA A 7 1.36 -20.72 9.36
CA ALA A 7 1.14 -19.29 9.61
C ALA A 7 1.49 -18.95 11.07
N TRP A 8 2.58 -18.18 11.26
CA TRP A 8 3.14 -17.83 12.58
C TRP A 8 2.97 -16.34 12.95
N ASN A 9 2.05 -15.62 12.28
CA ASN A 9 1.78 -14.23 12.59
C ASN A 9 0.86 -14.12 13.81
N ALA A 10 1.43 -13.67 14.93
CA ALA A 10 0.72 -13.49 16.20
C ALA A 10 -0.53 -12.60 16.10
N GLU A 11 -0.51 -11.55 15.28
CA GLU A 11 -1.65 -10.62 15.17
C GLU A 11 -2.82 -11.28 14.46
N VAL A 12 -2.53 -11.98 13.35
CA VAL A 12 -3.56 -12.72 12.58
C VAL A 12 -4.16 -13.82 13.45
N ILE A 13 -3.31 -14.63 14.09
CA ILE A 13 -3.77 -15.71 14.98
C ILE A 13 -4.60 -15.13 16.12
N LEU A 14 -4.13 -14.05 16.78
CA LEU A 14 -4.84 -13.46 17.92
C LEU A 14 -6.23 -12.97 17.52
N HIS A 15 -6.34 -12.29 16.38
CA HIS A 15 -7.63 -11.80 15.89
C HIS A 15 -8.62 -12.95 15.67
N GLU A 16 -8.16 -14.04 15.05
CA GLU A 16 -8.99 -15.20 14.76
C GLU A 16 -9.43 -15.94 16.02
N ILE A 17 -8.49 -16.22 16.94
CA ILE A 17 -8.85 -16.94 18.17
C ILE A 17 -9.71 -16.07 19.10
N LYS A 18 -9.56 -14.73 19.06
CA LYS A 18 -10.47 -13.82 19.77
C LYS A 18 -11.89 -13.92 19.23
N ALA A 19 -12.07 -14.01 17.91
CA ALA A 19 -13.38 -14.24 17.30
C ALA A 19 -13.97 -15.61 17.71
N MET A 20 -13.12 -16.58 18.08
CA MET A 20 -13.52 -17.89 18.63
C MET A 20 -13.70 -17.90 20.17
N GLY A 21 -13.67 -16.73 20.83
CA GLY A 21 -13.90 -16.61 22.27
C GLY A 21 -12.64 -16.66 23.15
N TYR A 22 -11.44 -16.58 22.59
CA TYR A 22 -10.21 -16.50 23.38
C TYR A 22 -10.13 -15.18 24.17
N THR A 23 -10.02 -15.30 25.50
CA THR A 23 -9.95 -14.15 26.43
C THR A 23 -8.52 -13.75 26.81
N GLY A 24 -7.51 -14.55 26.41
CA GLY A 24 -6.12 -14.31 26.79
C GLY A 24 -5.45 -13.17 26.01
N GLY A 25 -4.28 -12.76 26.51
CA GLY A 25 -3.53 -11.62 25.99
C GLY A 25 -2.53 -11.97 24.88
N ARG A 26 -2.18 -10.95 24.08
CA ARG A 26 -1.17 -11.04 23.01
C ARG A 26 0.18 -11.60 23.48
N SER A 27 0.61 -11.27 24.69
CA SER A 27 1.90 -11.70 25.25
C SER A 27 1.96 -13.22 25.46
N MET A 28 0.89 -13.84 25.97
CA MET A 28 0.81 -15.29 26.15
C MET A 28 0.84 -16.02 24.80
N LEU A 29 0.09 -15.53 23.81
CA LEU A 29 0.13 -16.10 22.46
C LEU A 29 1.54 -15.99 21.85
N ARG A 30 2.20 -14.83 21.99
CA ARG A 30 3.57 -14.63 21.49
C ARG A 30 4.56 -15.59 22.15
N TYR A 31 4.44 -15.82 23.46
CA TYR A 31 5.25 -16.80 24.18
C TYR A 31 5.04 -18.21 23.62
N TYR A 32 3.78 -18.62 23.41
CA TYR A 32 3.44 -19.94 22.87
C TYR A 32 4.02 -20.19 21.46
N ILE A 33 4.01 -19.18 20.58
CA ILE A 33 4.53 -19.33 19.20
C ILE A 33 6.02 -19.03 19.06
N GLN A 34 6.67 -18.41 20.07
CA GLN A 34 8.07 -18.00 20.01
C GLN A 34 9.05 -19.15 19.68
N PRO A 35 8.93 -20.36 20.26
CA PRO A 35 9.81 -21.48 19.93
C PRO A 35 9.74 -21.90 18.46
N LYS A 36 8.64 -21.56 17.78
CA LYS A 36 8.34 -21.96 16.40
C LYS A 36 8.64 -20.84 15.38
N ARG A 37 9.08 -19.65 15.83
CA ARG A 37 9.35 -18.48 14.98
C ARG A 37 10.83 -18.10 14.98
N LYS A 38 11.47 -18.06 13.80
CA LYS A 38 12.84 -17.52 13.65
C LYS A 38 12.88 -16.03 14.01
N MET A 39 13.61 -15.67 15.06
CA MET A 39 13.88 -14.27 15.42
C MET A 39 14.85 -13.66 14.41
N ARG A 40 14.48 -12.54 13.77
CA ARG A 40 15.36 -11.81 12.85
C ARG A 40 16.06 -10.66 13.60
N PRO A 41 17.37 -10.43 13.39
CA PRO A 41 18.06 -9.29 13.97
C PRO A 41 17.40 -7.97 13.54
N GLY A 42 17.25 -7.04 14.49
CA GLY A 42 16.74 -5.71 14.19
C GLY A 42 17.77 -4.89 13.41
N LYS A 43 17.47 -4.51 12.17
CA LYS A 43 18.34 -3.62 11.39
C LYS A 43 18.06 -2.16 11.81
N LYS A 44 19.03 -1.51 12.48
CA LYS A 44 18.94 -0.07 12.78
C LYS A 44 18.93 0.71 11.47
N THR A 45 17.81 1.34 11.16
CA THR A 45 17.65 2.24 10.01
C THR A 45 17.27 3.61 10.55
N VAL A 46 18.04 4.65 10.20
CA VAL A 46 17.66 6.04 10.46
C VAL A 46 16.41 6.33 9.62
N ARG A 47 15.33 6.76 10.28
CA ARG A 47 14.03 7.00 9.65
C ARG A 47 13.86 8.50 9.46
N PHE A 48 13.52 8.92 8.24
CA PHE A 48 13.18 10.30 7.95
C PHE A 48 11.67 10.48 8.08
N GLU A 49 11.27 11.36 8.98
CA GLU A 49 9.89 11.81 9.05
C GLU A 49 9.63 12.87 7.98
N THR A 50 8.40 12.89 7.49
CA THR A 50 7.94 13.77 6.42
C THR A 50 6.82 14.62 6.96
N GLN A 51 6.69 15.85 6.49
CA GLN A 51 5.57 16.72 6.89
C GLN A 51 4.22 16.14 6.46
N PRO A 52 3.13 16.47 7.18
CA PRO A 52 1.77 16.11 6.76
C PRO A 52 1.46 16.58 5.34
N GLY A 53 0.74 15.75 4.57
CA GLY A 53 0.28 16.06 3.21
C GLY A 53 1.38 16.01 2.14
N TYR A 54 2.60 15.61 2.52
CA TYR A 54 3.77 15.78 1.65
C TYR A 54 4.00 14.60 0.68
N PRO A 55 4.75 13.51 0.98
CA PRO A 55 4.85 12.42 0.01
C PRO A 55 3.80 11.34 0.25
N LEU A 56 3.06 10.98 -0.79
CA LEU A 56 2.52 9.63 -0.95
C LEU A 56 3.58 8.77 -1.63
N GLN A 57 3.80 7.56 -1.14
CA GLN A 57 4.68 6.57 -1.79
C GLN A 57 3.84 5.50 -2.44
N HIS A 58 4.03 5.32 -3.74
CA HIS A 58 3.38 4.31 -4.55
C HIS A 58 4.39 3.21 -4.92
N ASP A 59 4.00 1.96 -4.74
CA ASP A 59 4.78 0.78 -5.12
C ASP A 59 3.85 -0.34 -5.56
N TRP A 60 4.29 -1.13 -6.53
CA TRP A 60 3.62 -2.36 -6.93
C TRP A 60 4.32 -3.56 -6.30
N ASP A 61 3.54 -4.59 -5.98
CA ASP A 61 4.04 -5.92 -5.73
C ASP A 61 2.98 -6.95 -6.14
N GLU A 62 3.34 -8.22 -6.09
CA GLU A 62 2.50 -9.34 -6.49
C GLU A 62 2.50 -10.45 -5.45
N VAL A 63 1.43 -11.24 -5.43
CA VAL A 63 1.29 -12.43 -4.58
C VAL A 63 0.50 -13.50 -5.32
N GLU A 64 0.86 -14.76 -5.10
CA GLU A 64 0.08 -15.90 -5.58
C GLU A 64 -1.02 -16.27 -4.58
N VAL A 65 -2.27 -16.22 -5.02
CA VAL A 65 -3.46 -16.55 -4.22
C VAL A 65 -4.48 -17.31 -5.07
N GLY A 66 -5.47 -17.92 -4.44
CA GLY A 66 -6.58 -18.54 -5.16
C GLY A 66 -7.61 -17.48 -5.55
N VAL A 67 -7.93 -17.34 -6.83
CA VAL A 67 -9.04 -16.51 -7.32
C VAL A 67 -9.92 -17.37 -8.23
N ALA A 68 -11.23 -17.36 -7.99
CA ALA A 68 -12.20 -18.16 -8.75
C ALA A 68 -11.85 -19.66 -8.84
N GLY A 69 -11.24 -20.21 -7.79
CA GLY A 69 -10.81 -21.62 -7.73
C GLY A 69 -9.44 -21.92 -8.33
N GLU A 70 -8.81 -20.98 -9.03
CA GLU A 70 -7.49 -21.16 -9.64
C GLU A 70 -6.40 -20.41 -8.89
N ARG A 71 -5.16 -20.92 -8.91
CA ARG A 71 -4.00 -20.19 -8.38
C ARG A 71 -3.55 -19.19 -9.42
N CYS A 72 -3.73 -17.90 -9.15
CA CYS A 72 -3.30 -16.84 -10.03
C CYS A 72 -2.43 -15.82 -9.29
N ARG A 73 -1.67 -15.06 -10.09
CA ARG A 73 -0.85 -13.96 -9.60
C ARG A 73 -1.71 -12.71 -9.52
N VAL A 74 -1.88 -12.18 -8.32
CA VAL A 74 -2.60 -10.92 -8.07
C VAL A 74 -1.57 -9.81 -7.90
N ASN A 75 -1.65 -8.80 -8.77
CA ASN A 75 -0.88 -7.56 -8.60
C ASN A 75 -1.64 -6.64 -7.67
N PHE A 76 -0.92 -5.89 -6.83
CA PHE A 76 -1.54 -4.88 -6.00
C PHE A 76 -0.63 -3.65 -5.86
N ALA A 77 -1.24 -2.49 -5.95
CA ALA A 77 -0.60 -1.22 -5.70
C ALA A 77 -0.79 -0.83 -4.24
N VAL A 78 0.28 -0.39 -3.59
CA VAL A 78 0.26 0.13 -2.23
C VAL A 78 0.58 1.61 -2.26
N ASN A 79 -0.36 2.42 -1.81
CA ASN A 79 -0.25 3.87 -1.73
C ASN A 79 -0.17 4.25 -0.26
N THR A 80 1.00 4.69 0.21
CA THR A 80 1.26 4.99 1.63
C THR A 80 1.49 6.47 1.85
N LEU A 81 0.68 7.11 2.69
CA LEU A 81 0.93 8.47 3.14
C LEU A 81 2.19 8.54 4.00
N GLY A 82 3.06 9.47 3.67
CA GLY A 82 4.39 9.59 4.23
C GLY A 82 4.38 9.92 5.71
N TYR A 83 3.44 10.71 6.22
CA TYR A 83 3.36 11.15 7.61
C TYR A 83 2.51 10.21 8.48
N SER A 84 1.23 10.00 8.16
CA SER A 84 0.32 9.17 8.96
C SER A 84 0.64 7.68 8.87
N ARG A 85 1.28 7.24 7.78
CA ARG A 85 1.41 5.82 7.40
C ARG A 85 0.05 5.15 7.12
N ARG A 86 -1.01 5.94 6.93
CA ARG A 86 -2.27 5.44 6.38
C ARG A 86 -2.01 4.93 4.97
N LEU A 87 -2.62 3.79 4.63
CA LEU A 87 -2.42 3.15 3.35
C LEU A 87 -3.75 2.95 2.62
N HIS A 88 -3.67 2.99 1.30
CA HIS A 88 -4.70 2.52 0.39
C HIS A 88 -4.08 1.44 -0.49
N VAL A 89 -4.82 0.37 -0.76
CA VAL A 89 -4.35 -0.77 -1.57
C VAL A 89 -5.38 -1.08 -2.63
N PHE A 90 -4.90 -1.28 -3.86
CA PHE A 90 -5.74 -1.66 -4.98
C PHE A 90 -5.16 -2.90 -5.68
N ALA A 91 -5.94 -3.98 -5.72
CA ALA A 91 -5.62 -5.17 -6.49
C ALA A 91 -6.08 -5.01 -7.94
N ALA A 92 -5.16 -5.26 -8.87
CA ALA A 92 -5.34 -5.04 -10.30
C ALA A 92 -4.84 -6.24 -11.13
N PRO A 93 -5.37 -6.46 -12.33
CA PRO A 93 -4.90 -7.52 -13.21
C PRO A 93 -3.48 -7.29 -13.74
N ARG A 94 -3.02 -6.04 -13.83
CA ARG A 94 -1.72 -5.66 -14.41
C ARG A 94 -1.05 -4.51 -13.65
N GLN A 95 0.25 -4.35 -13.89
CA GLN A 95 1.09 -3.25 -13.39
C GLN A 95 1.47 -2.30 -14.55
N ASP A 96 0.46 -1.77 -15.26
CA ASP A 96 0.63 -0.84 -16.37
C ASP A 96 0.34 0.61 -15.95
N ALA A 97 0.38 1.54 -16.91
CA ALA A 97 0.19 2.96 -16.66
C ALA A 97 -1.24 3.26 -16.18
N GLU A 98 -2.23 2.70 -16.85
CA GLU A 98 -3.64 2.89 -16.63
C GLU A 98 -4.05 2.43 -15.22
N HIS A 99 -3.63 1.22 -14.82
CA HIS A 99 -3.89 0.73 -13.47
C HIS A 99 -3.07 1.47 -12.40
N THR A 100 -1.91 2.03 -12.75
CA THR A 100 -1.15 2.91 -11.85
C THR A 100 -1.91 4.21 -11.60
N TYR A 101 -2.52 4.79 -12.64
CA TYR A 101 -3.33 6.00 -12.52
C TYR A 101 -4.61 5.71 -11.73
N GLU A 102 -5.30 4.60 -12.04
CA GLU A 102 -6.48 4.16 -11.30
C GLU A 102 -6.18 3.94 -9.81
N SER A 103 -5.05 3.31 -9.49
CA SER A 103 -4.59 3.14 -8.11
C SER A 103 -4.48 4.46 -7.36
N LEU A 104 -3.90 5.48 -7.98
CA LEU A 104 -3.71 6.80 -7.36
C LEU A 104 -5.03 7.56 -7.25
N VAL A 105 -5.87 7.52 -8.28
CA VAL A 105 -7.24 8.07 -8.27
C VAL A 105 -8.05 7.48 -7.11
N ARG A 106 -8.08 6.16 -6.98
CA ARG A 106 -8.74 5.46 -5.88
C ARG A 106 -8.15 5.85 -4.52
N ALA A 107 -6.83 5.97 -4.42
CA ALA A 107 -6.17 6.41 -3.19
C ALA A 107 -6.58 7.84 -2.80
N PHE A 108 -6.61 8.77 -3.74
CA PHE A 108 -7.02 10.15 -3.47
C PHE A 108 -8.48 10.25 -3.05
N ARG A 109 -9.37 9.46 -3.66
CA ARG A 109 -10.75 9.30 -3.19
C ARG A 109 -10.82 8.75 -1.76
N TYR A 110 -10.08 7.68 -1.48
CA TYR A 110 -10.05 7.06 -0.15
C TYR A 110 -9.53 8.00 0.94
N PHE A 111 -8.56 8.85 0.61
CA PHE A 111 -8.03 9.86 1.54
C PHE A 111 -8.82 11.17 1.53
N ASP A 112 -9.83 11.32 0.67
CA ASP A 112 -10.57 12.56 0.45
C ASP A 112 -9.65 13.77 0.21
N GLY A 113 -8.58 13.56 -0.55
CA GLY A 113 -7.56 14.58 -0.78
C GLY A 113 -6.32 14.07 -1.53
N SER A 114 -5.65 15.00 -2.23
CA SER A 114 -4.38 14.73 -2.90
C SER A 114 -3.19 15.18 -2.04
N VAL A 115 -1.97 14.81 -2.44
CA VAL A 115 -0.73 15.14 -1.72
C VAL A 115 0.13 16.12 -2.52
N LYS A 116 1.07 16.80 -1.87
CA LYS A 116 2.01 17.71 -2.55
C LYS A 116 2.97 16.96 -3.49
N THR A 117 3.29 15.70 -3.19
CA THR A 117 4.24 14.92 -3.97
C THR A 117 3.86 13.45 -4.01
N VAL A 118 3.93 12.84 -5.20
CA VAL A 118 3.81 11.39 -5.35
C VAL A 118 5.19 10.83 -5.70
N LEU A 119 5.70 9.94 -4.84
CA LEU A 119 6.95 9.24 -5.04
C LEU A 119 6.66 7.86 -5.64
N VAL A 120 7.16 7.63 -6.86
CA VAL A 120 7.06 6.36 -7.58
C VAL A 120 8.43 5.69 -7.73
N ASP A 121 8.43 4.40 -8.00
CA ASP A 121 9.63 3.71 -8.48
C ASP A 121 9.90 4.03 -9.97
N ASN A 122 11.04 3.58 -10.50
CA ASN A 122 11.44 3.73 -11.90
C ASN A 122 10.70 2.78 -12.87
N GLN A 123 9.46 2.44 -12.54
CA GLN A 123 8.59 1.60 -13.38
C GLN A 123 8.13 2.37 -14.61
N LYS A 124 8.10 1.71 -15.77
CA LYS A 124 7.74 2.33 -17.06
C LYS A 124 6.35 2.97 -17.08
N ALA A 125 5.43 2.49 -16.23
CA ALA A 125 4.11 3.06 -16.04
C ALA A 125 4.14 4.55 -15.64
N ALA A 126 5.17 4.98 -14.91
CA ALA A 126 5.32 6.36 -14.46
C ALA A 126 6.61 7.03 -14.97
N VAL A 127 7.69 6.28 -15.13
CA VAL A 127 9.04 6.79 -15.45
C VAL A 127 9.54 6.15 -16.74
N LEU A 128 9.70 6.94 -17.80
CA LEU A 128 10.24 6.48 -19.08
C LEU A 128 11.77 6.36 -19.03
N LYS A 129 12.45 7.32 -18.41
CA LYS A 129 13.92 7.33 -18.22
C LYS A 129 14.29 7.99 -16.91
N ASN A 130 15.30 7.49 -16.22
CA ASN A 130 15.90 8.16 -15.06
C ASN A 130 17.43 8.04 -15.14
N HIS A 131 18.10 9.17 -15.38
CA HIS A 131 19.55 9.24 -15.45
C HIS A 131 20.08 10.26 -14.43
N ASN A 132 20.60 9.77 -13.30
CA ASN A 132 21.24 10.57 -12.24
C ASN A 132 20.43 11.79 -11.74
N GLY A 133 19.09 11.69 -11.74
CA GLY A 133 18.20 12.77 -11.30
C GLY A 133 17.49 13.52 -12.42
N ASN A 134 17.89 13.30 -13.68
CA ASN A 134 17.11 13.72 -14.84
C ASN A 134 16.07 12.65 -15.14
N VAL A 135 14.85 12.88 -14.68
CA VAL A 135 13.73 11.95 -14.80
C VAL A 135 12.81 12.41 -15.92
N VAL A 136 12.56 11.52 -16.87
CA VAL A 136 11.52 11.68 -17.89
C VAL A 136 10.34 10.84 -17.47
N PHE A 137 9.25 11.49 -17.08
CA PHE A 137 8.01 10.81 -16.71
C PHE A 137 7.16 10.46 -17.94
N ASN A 138 6.26 9.49 -17.77
CA ASN A 138 5.22 9.20 -18.74
C ASN A 138 4.28 10.41 -18.88
N ALA A 139 3.89 10.77 -20.10
CA ALA A 139 3.01 11.90 -20.36
C ALA A 139 1.66 11.79 -19.63
N GLY A 140 1.03 10.60 -19.62
CA GLY A 140 -0.21 10.38 -18.88
C GLY A 140 -0.04 10.57 -17.37
N PHE A 141 1.13 10.22 -16.83
CA PHE A 141 1.46 10.44 -15.42
C PHE A 141 1.64 11.93 -15.10
N LEU A 142 2.18 12.71 -16.04
CA LEU A 142 2.26 14.17 -15.90
C LEU A 142 0.87 14.82 -15.96
N MET A 143 -0.01 14.35 -16.85
CA MET A 143 -1.40 14.83 -16.92
C MET A 143 -2.16 14.52 -15.62
N LEU A 144 -1.99 13.32 -15.07
CA LEU A 144 -2.56 12.96 -13.77
C LEU A 144 -2.02 13.88 -12.65
N ALA A 145 -0.72 14.19 -12.70
CA ALA A 145 -0.07 15.07 -11.73
C ALA A 145 -0.63 16.49 -11.77
N GLU A 146 -0.84 17.03 -12.97
CA GLU A 146 -1.49 18.33 -13.18
C GLU A 146 -2.94 18.32 -12.68
N HIS A 147 -3.72 17.30 -13.05
CA HIS A 147 -5.13 17.18 -12.67
C HIS A 147 -5.37 17.18 -11.16
N TYR A 148 -4.51 16.48 -10.40
CA TYR A 148 -4.60 16.41 -8.93
C TYR A 148 -3.66 17.37 -8.20
N GLY A 149 -2.91 18.20 -8.92
CA GLY A 149 -2.03 19.24 -8.37
C GLY A 149 -0.82 18.71 -7.59
N PHE A 150 -0.31 17.51 -7.87
CA PHE A 150 0.86 16.95 -7.19
C PHE A 150 2.14 17.05 -8.01
N THR A 151 3.30 17.10 -7.36
CA THR A 151 4.60 17.00 -8.06
C THR A 151 5.07 15.53 -8.14
N PRO A 152 5.31 14.97 -9.34
CA PRO A 152 5.83 13.62 -9.48
C PRO A 152 7.30 13.57 -9.09
N ARG A 153 7.71 12.55 -8.34
CA ARG A 153 9.11 12.26 -8.02
C ARG A 153 9.42 10.79 -8.23
N ALA A 154 10.54 10.50 -8.88
CA ALA A 154 11.05 9.14 -8.97
C ALA A 154 12.09 8.88 -7.87
N CYS A 155 12.14 7.64 -7.38
CA CYS A 155 13.21 7.23 -6.50
C CYS A 155 14.58 7.35 -7.19
N LYS A 156 15.53 8.03 -6.55
CA LYS A 156 16.93 8.06 -7.05
C LYS A 156 17.49 6.63 -7.00
N PRO A 157 18.12 6.15 -8.09
CA PRO A 157 18.90 4.92 -8.04
C PRO A 157 19.87 4.97 -6.85
N GLN A 158 19.96 3.88 -6.09
CA GLN A 158 20.86 3.72 -4.94
C GLN A 158 20.53 4.51 -3.65
N ARG A 159 19.41 5.25 -3.56
CA ARG A 159 18.89 5.81 -2.28
C ARG A 159 17.64 5.08 -1.76
N ALA A 160 17.82 3.82 -1.37
CA ALA A 160 16.78 2.95 -0.79
C ALA A 160 16.14 3.47 0.52
N ARG A 161 16.68 4.54 1.13
CA ARG A 161 16.23 5.01 2.45
C ARG A 161 14.83 5.63 2.44
N THR A 162 14.42 6.25 1.32
CA THR A 162 13.10 6.89 1.21
C THR A 162 12.01 5.86 0.88
N LYS A 163 12.32 4.83 0.08
CA LYS A 163 11.40 3.74 -0.31
C LYS A 163 11.04 2.79 0.85
N GLY A 164 11.83 2.79 1.92
CA GLY A 164 11.63 1.89 3.06
C GLY A 164 10.30 2.03 3.83
N LYS A 165 9.49 3.08 3.60
CA LYS A 165 8.13 3.17 4.19
C LYS A 165 7.18 2.24 3.45
N VAL A 166 7.06 2.38 2.13
CA VAL A 166 6.15 1.55 1.31
C VAL A 166 6.58 0.08 1.27
N GLU A 167 7.89 -0.22 1.16
CA GLU A 167 8.38 -1.62 1.21
C GLU A 167 7.95 -2.36 2.49
N ARG A 168 7.93 -1.65 3.62
CA ARG A 168 7.45 -2.22 4.89
C ARG A 168 5.95 -2.41 4.88
N MET A 169 5.19 -1.54 4.23
CA MET A 169 3.73 -1.66 4.13
C MET A 169 3.34 -2.79 3.18
N VAL A 170 4.02 -2.95 2.05
CA VAL A 170 3.90 -4.10 1.16
C VAL A 170 4.14 -5.40 1.93
N LYS A 171 5.25 -5.47 2.68
CA LYS A 171 5.53 -6.62 3.53
C LYS A 171 4.45 -6.84 4.60
N TYR A 172 3.99 -5.78 5.26
CA TYR A 172 2.93 -5.85 6.26
C TYR A 172 1.64 -6.41 5.66
N LEU A 173 1.25 -5.95 4.47
CA LEU A 173 0.09 -6.46 3.74
C LEU A 173 0.24 -7.96 3.44
N LYS A 174 1.38 -8.38 2.88
CA LYS A 174 1.68 -9.79 2.60
C LYS A 174 1.64 -10.67 3.84
N GLU A 175 2.19 -10.20 4.96
CA GLU A 175 2.27 -10.97 6.21
C GLU A 175 0.97 -10.96 7.04
N ASN A 176 0.00 -10.09 6.74
CA ASN A 176 -1.24 -9.97 7.51
C ASN A 176 -2.47 -10.27 6.65
N PHE A 177 -2.76 -9.42 5.65
CA PHE A 177 -3.94 -9.57 4.79
C PHE A 177 -3.90 -10.88 4.01
N PHE A 178 -2.84 -11.11 3.22
CA PHE A 178 -2.73 -12.30 2.37
C PHE A 178 -2.37 -13.59 3.15
N ILE A 179 -2.04 -13.48 4.44
CA ILE A 179 -2.01 -14.66 5.31
C ILE A 179 -3.43 -15.01 5.74
N ARG A 180 -4.25 -14.02 6.10
CA ARG A 180 -5.63 -14.18 6.54
C ARG A 180 -6.56 -14.59 5.40
N TYR A 181 -6.54 -13.88 4.28
CA TYR A 181 -7.36 -14.13 3.11
C TYR A 181 -6.51 -14.73 1.99
N ARG A 182 -6.83 -15.95 1.55
CA ARG A 182 -6.05 -16.69 0.53
C ARG A 182 -6.86 -17.19 -0.65
N ARG A 183 -8.19 -17.08 -0.57
CA ARG A 183 -9.13 -17.48 -1.61
C ARG A 183 -10.12 -16.36 -1.79
N PHE A 184 -10.33 -16.00 -3.05
CA PHE A 184 -11.18 -14.90 -3.46
C PHE A 184 -12.05 -15.37 -4.63
N ASP A 185 -13.20 -14.75 -4.81
CA ASP A 185 -14.10 -15.10 -5.91
C ASP A 185 -13.79 -14.30 -7.18
N SER A 186 -13.26 -13.08 -7.01
CA SER A 186 -12.91 -12.16 -8.10
C SER A 186 -11.97 -11.06 -7.61
N PHE A 187 -11.40 -10.26 -8.52
CA PHE A 187 -10.67 -9.04 -8.16
C PHE A 187 -11.53 -8.04 -7.38
N ALA A 188 -12.84 -7.96 -7.68
CA ALA A 188 -13.77 -7.12 -6.92
C ALA A 188 -13.87 -7.60 -5.46
N HIS A 189 -13.96 -8.92 -5.24
CA HIS A 189 -13.96 -9.49 -3.89
C HIS A 189 -12.62 -9.23 -3.17
N VAL A 190 -11.46 -9.31 -3.85
CA VAL A 190 -10.17 -8.93 -3.25
C VAL A 190 -10.19 -7.48 -2.76
N ASN A 191 -10.63 -6.54 -3.62
CA ASN A 191 -10.65 -5.11 -3.28
C ASN A 191 -11.63 -4.79 -2.14
N GLN A 192 -12.81 -5.42 -2.11
CA GLN A 192 -13.76 -5.25 -1.01
C GLN A 192 -13.17 -5.71 0.34
N LEU A 193 -12.50 -6.86 0.37
CA LEU A 193 -11.85 -7.34 1.60
C LEU A 193 -10.66 -6.46 2.00
N LEU A 194 -9.93 -5.91 1.02
CA LEU A 194 -8.85 -4.97 1.28
C LEU A 194 -9.38 -3.72 1.99
N GLU A 195 -10.42 -3.08 1.47
CA GLU A 195 -11.04 -1.89 2.08
C GLU A 195 -11.46 -2.15 3.53
N GLN A 196 -12.19 -3.25 3.78
CA GLN A 196 -12.57 -3.64 5.14
C GLN A 196 -11.36 -3.86 6.06
N TRP A 197 -10.32 -4.53 5.55
CA TRP A 197 -9.12 -4.80 6.33
C TRP A 197 -8.29 -3.54 6.61
N LEU A 198 -8.30 -2.56 5.70
CA LEU A 198 -7.66 -1.27 5.92
C LEU A 198 -8.27 -0.58 7.13
N ASP A 199 -9.60 -0.48 7.17
CA ASP A 199 -10.32 0.18 8.28
C ASP A 199 -10.22 -0.61 9.60
N ASP A 200 -10.38 -1.93 9.56
CA ASP A 200 -10.49 -2.73 10.77
C ASP A 200 -9.18 -3.18 11.40
N VAL A 201 -8.11 -3.21 10.59
CA VAL A 201 -6.83 -3.77 11.04
C VAL A 201 -5.69 -2.80 10.77
N ALA A 202 -5.57 -2.34 9.53
CA ALA A 202 -4.40 -1.54 9.16
C ALA A 202 -4.43 -0.19 9.88
N ASP A 203 -5.55 0.55 9.82
CA ASP A 203 -5.64 1.92 10.31
C ASP A 203 -5.75 2.00 11.84
N LYS A 204 -6.13 0.90 12.50
CA LYS A 204 -6.16 0.74 13.96
C LYS A 204 -4.84 0.22 14.55
N ARG A 205 -3.83 -0.10 13.73
CA ARG A 205 -2.55 -0.66 14.22
C ARG A 205 -1.73 0.37 14.99
N GLU A 206 -1.07 -0.04 16.07
CA GLU A 206 -0.17 0.86 16.79
C GLU A 206 1.15 1.07 16.02
N LEU A 207 1.47 2.32 15.69
CA LEU A 207 2.77 2.74 15.21
C LEU A 207 3.67 3.00 16.41
N ARG A 208 4.39 1.96 16.86
CA ARG A 208 5.25 1.99 18.07
C ARG A 208 6.16 3.21 18.24
N GLN A 209 6.61 3.80 17.14
CA GLN A 209 7.47 4.99 17.17
C GLN A 209 6.73 6.24 17.65
N PHE A 210 5.44 6.35 17.34
CA PHE A 210 4.59 7.49 17.66
C PHE A 210 3.64 7.20 18.82
N ARG A 211 3.41 5.92 19.15
CA ARG A 211 2.36 5.47 20.09
C ARG A 211 0.96 5.95 19.69
N GLU A 212 0.75 6.06 18.38
CA GLU A 212 -0.50 6.45 17.74
C GLU A 212 -0.86 5.43 16.66
N THR A 213 -2.10 5.47 16.19
CA THR A 213 -2.55 4.70 15.03
C THR A 213 -2.40 5.52 13.74
N PRO A 214 -2.34 4.88 12.55
CA PRO A 214 -2.43 5.60 11.28
C PRO A 214 -3.67 6.48 11.19
N GLU A 215 -4.82 6.00 11.67
CA GLU A 215 -6.06 6.77 11.74
C GLU A 215 -5.92 8.06 12.56
N ALA A 216 -5.40 7.95 13.79
CA ALA A 216 -5.22 9.11 14.67
C ALA A 216 -4.27 10.16 14.08
N ARG A 217 -3.20 9.70 13.41
CA ARG A 217 -2.27 10.59 12.70
C ARG A 217 -2.87 11.16 11.43
N PHE A 218 -3.74 10.40 10.75
CA PHE A 218 -4.41 10.87 9.55
C PHE A 218 -5.38 12.01 9.85
N THR A 219 -6.06 12.00 11.01
CA THR A 219 -6.86 13.14 11.46
C THR A 219 -6.06 14.44 11.48
N GLN A 220 -4.79 14.40 11.87
CA GLN A 220 -3.87 15.54 11.85
C GLN A 220 -3.37 15.88 10.43
N GLU A 221 -3.28 14.88 9.55
CA GLU A 221 -2.78 15.04 8.18
C GLU A 221 -3.84 15.54 7.20
N ARG A 222 -5.12 15.21 7.42
CA ARG A 222 -6.22 15.46 6.49
C ARG A 222 -6.33 16.93 6.08
N GLU A 223 -6.18 17.86 7.03
CA GLU A 223 -6.25 19.31 6.77
C GLU A 223 -5.08 19.84 5.91
N HIS A 224 -4.03 19.04 5.73
CA HIS A 224 -2.86 19.38 4.93
C HIS A 224 -2.89 18.75 3.53
N LEU A 225 -3.89 17.91 3.24
CA LEU A 225 -4.13 17.39 1.90
C LEU A 225 -4.67 18.50 0.99
N GLN A 226 -4.42 18.35 -0.30
CA GLN A 226 -4.95 19.27 -1.30
C GLN A 226 -6.37 18.85 -1.65
N PRO A 227 -7.27 19.80 -1.94
CA PRO A 227 -8.62 19.49 -2.37
C PRO A 227 -8.59 18.69 -3.68
N LEU A 228 -9.55 17.78 -3.83
CA LEU A 228 -9.73 17.04 -5.06
C LEU A 228 -10.38 17.91 -6.14
N PRO A 229 -10.07 17.68 -7.43
CA PRO A 229 -10.82 18.24 -8.54
C PRO A 229 -12.27 17.71 -8.54
N HIS A 230 -13.18 18.43 -9.20
CA HIS A 230 -14.61 18.05 -9.27
C HIS A 230 -14.88 16.75 -10.02
N THR A 231 -13.99 16.39 -10.95
CA THR A 231 -14.09 15.16 -11.73
C THR A 231 -12.83 14.34 -11.58
N ASP A 232 -12.97 13.04 -11.70
CA ASP A 232 -11.84 12.14 -11.75
C ASP A 232 -11.06 12.27 -13.06
N PHE A 233 -9.78 11.97 -12.97
CA PHE A 233 -8.93 11.77 -14.15
C PHE A 233 -9.38 10.51 -14.88
N ASP A 234 -9.51 10.59 -16.21
CA ASP A 234 -9.85 9.44 -17.04
C ASP A 234 -8.65 8.48 -17.17
N THR A 235 -8.84 7.26 -16.69
CA THR A 235 -7.82 6.20 -16.70
C THR A 235 -8.08 5.14 -17.77
N SER A 236 -9.00 5.40 -18.70
CA SER A 236 -9.29 4.48 -19.80
C SER A 236 -8.08 4.33 -20.73
N TYR A 237 -7.99 3.17 -21.39
CA TYR A 237 -6.94 2.91 -22.37
C TYR A 237 -7.14 3.81 -23.58
N PHE A 238 -6.20 4.73 -23.82
CA PHE A 238 -6.16 5.53 -25.03
C PHE A 238 -5.36 4.79 -26.10
N ASP A 239 -6.04 4.36 -27.17
CA ASP A 239 -5.37 3.83 -28.36
C ASP A 239 -5.24 4.95 -29.40
N ILE A 240 -4.01 5.42 -29.64
CA ILE A 240 -3.75 6.43 -30.67
C ILE A 240 -3.70 5.70 -32.01
N ARG A 241 -4.83 5.67 -32.72
CA ARG A 241 -4.85 5.20 -34.11
C ARG A 241 -4.14 6.23 -34.97
N HIS A 242 -2.96 5.87 -35.47
CA HIS A 242 -2.34 6.57 -36.59
C HIS A 242 -3.18 6.27 -37.83
N VAL A 243 -3.99 7.23 -38.24
CA VAL A 243 -4.65 7.20 -39.54
C VAL A 243 -3.57 7.50 -40.58
N ALA A 244 -3.31 6.52 -41.45
CA ALA A 244 -2.35 6.61 -42.55
C ALA A 244 -2.88 7.50 -43.69
#